data_AF-A0A6V7M8D9-F1
#
_entry.id   AF-A0A6V7M8D9-F1
#
_cell.length_a   1.000
_cell.length_b   1.000
_cell.length_c   1.000
_cell.angle_alpha   90.00
_cell.angle_beta   90.00
_cell.angle_gamma   90.00
#
_symmetry.space_group_name_H-M   'P 1'
#
loop_
_entity.id
_entity.type
_entity.pdbx_description
1 polymer ?
#
loop_
_entity_poly.entity_id
_entity_poly.type
_entity_poly.pdbx_seq_one_letter_code
_entity_poly.pdbx_strand_id
1 'polypeptide(L)'
;KILIRRYMDQQWLDVGPEWTPAEYSDGGARISFSVRVTCKPHNYGKGCEKICNPRDDIFGHYSCSPTGERVCLSGWKGDYCAT
;
A
#
# COMPACT_ATOMS: atom_id res chain seq x y z
N LYS A 1 2.56 -31.48 -19.67
CA LYS A 1 2.84 -30.03 -19.58
C LYS A 1 4.35 -29.83 -19.53
N ILE A 2 4.94 -28.96 -20.35
CA ILE A 2 6.39 -28.68 -20.38
C ILE A 2 6.61 -27.23 -19.94
N LEU A 3 7.53 -27.03 -19.00
CA LEU A 3 7.94 -25.71 -18.50
C LEU A 3 9.01 -25.13 -19.43
N ILE A 4 8.83 -23.89 -19.88
CA ILE A 4 9.79 -23.22 -20.80
C ILE A 4 10.95 -22.58 -20.01
N ARG A 5 10.67 -21.76 -18.99
CA ARG A 5 11.69 -21.10 -18.15
C ARG A 5 11.17 -20.74 -16.76
N ARG A 6 12.07 -20.58 -15.80
CA ARG A 6 11.82 -19.97 -14.48
C ARG A 6 12.66 -18.71 -14.35
N TYR A 7 12.10 -17.72 -13.67
CA TYR A 7 12.75 -16.47 -13.37
C TYR A 7 12.53 -16.16 -11.88
N MET A 8 13.57 -15.67 -11.22
CA MET A 8 13.56 -15.24 -9.82
C MET A 8 14.42 -13.99 -9.71
N ASP A 9 13.91 -13.00 -9.01
CA ASP A 9 14.60 -11.74 -8.77
C ASP A 9 14.27 -11.24 -7.36
N GLN A 10 15.21 -10.51 -6.76
CA GLN A 10 15.08 -9.95 -5.42
C GLN A 10 15.40 -8.46 -5.48
N GLN A 11 14.36 -7.65 -5.31
CA GLN A 11 14.46 -6.20 -5.30
C GLN A 11 13.63 -5.59 -4.18
N TRP A 12 14.07 -4.44 -3.68
CA TRP A 12 13.29 -3.61 -2.78
C TRP A 12 12.41 -2.68 -3.60
N LEU A 13 11.13 -2.58 -3.21
CA LEU A 13 10.16 -1.69 -3.85
C LEU A 13 9.47 -0.85 -2.78
N ASP A 14 9.36 0.45 -3.06
CA ASP A 14 8.52 1.34 -2.26
C ASP A 14 7.04 1.07 -2.54
N VAL A 15 6.20 1.31 -1.53
CA VAL A 15 4.75 1.30 -1.69
C VAL A 15 4.32 2.50 -2.53
N GLY A 16 3.59 2.27 -3.61
CA GLY A 16 3.13 3.35 -4.47
C GLY A 16 2.23 2.90 -5.63
N PRO A 17 1.59 3.86 -6.31
CA PRO A 17 0.75 3.57 -7.47
C PRO A 17 1.57 3.20 -8.72
N GLU A 18 2.83 3.62 -8.75
CA GLU A 18 3.72 3.52 -9.89
C GLU A 18 4.18 2.08 -10.17
N TRP A 19 4.27 1.74 -11.46
CA TRP A 19 4.74 0.44 -11.91
C TRP A 19 6.26 0.46 -12.10
N THR A 20 6.93 -0.56 -11.59
CA THR A 20 8.35 -0.81 -11.87
C THR A 20 8.46 -1.84 -12.99
N PRO A 21 8.89 -1.43 -14.20
CA PRO A 21 9.09 -2.37 -15.30
C PRO A 21 10.31 -3.24 -15.05
N ALA A 22 10.21 -4.51 -15.42
CA ALA A 22 11.27 -5.48 -15.34
C ALA A 22 11.29 -6.35 -16.59
N GLU A 23 12.49 -6.77 -16.96
CA GLU A 23 12.70 -7.57 -18.16
C GLU A 23 13.74 -8.65 -17.87
N TYR A 24 13.40 -9.88 -18.26
CA TYR A 24 14.32 -11.01 -18.27
C TYR A 24 14.51 -11.48 -19.70
N SER A 25 15.76 -11.53 -20.15
CA SER A 25 16.13 -12.11 -21.43
C SER A 25 17.31 -13.04 -21.26
N ASP A 26 17.17 -14.22 -21.82
CA ASP A 26 18.15 -15.29 -21.80
C ASP A 26 17.92 -16.13 -23.05
N GLY A 27 19.00 -16.67 -23.66
CA GLY A 27 19.15 -17.07 -25.07
C GLY A 27 18.15 -18.08 -25.65
N GLY A 28 16.85 -17.78 -25.59
CA GLY A 28 15.73 -18.61 -25.99
C GLY A 28 14.36 -18.14 -25.48
N ALA A 29 14.29 -17.18 -24.54
CA ALA A 29 13.04 -16.58 -24.05
C ALA A 29 13.22 -15.14 -23.57
N ARG A 30 12.20 -14.30 -23.80
CA ARG A 30 12.10 -12.94 -23.27
C ARG A 30 10.81 -12.81 -22.48
N ILE A 31 10.90 -12.26 -21.27
CA ILE A 31 9.77 -12.01 -20.38
C ILE A 31 9.84 -10.54 -19.99
N SER A 32 8.82 -9.78 -20.34
CA SER A 32 8.66 -8.38 -19.92
C SER A 32 7.43 -8.31 -19.00
N PHE A 33 7.59 -7.74 -17.82
CA PHE A 33 6.53 -7.62 -16.82
C PHE A 33 6.71 -6.36 -16.00
N SER A 34 5.68 -5.96 -15.28
CA SER A 34 5.76 -4.83 -14.34
C SER A 34 5.23 -5.26 -12.99
N VAL A 35 5.86 -4.76 -11.93
CA VAL A 35 5.46 -5.02 -10.54
C VAL A 35 5.24 -3.71 -9.80
N ARG A 36 4.32 -3.73 -8.84
CA ARG A 36 4.12 -2.64 -7.88
C ARG A 36 3.63 -3.19 -6.55
N VAL A 37 3.84 -2.42 -5.48
CA VAL A 37 3.36 -2.74 -4.14
C VAL A 37 2.37 -1.67 -3.71
N THR A 38 1.14 -2.07 -3.40
CA THR A 38 0.06 -1.16 -2.98
C THR A 38 -0.55 -1.62 -1.66
N CYS A 39 -0.89 -0.67 -0.79
CA CYS A 39 -1.59 -1.00 0.45
C CYS A 39 -3.04 -1.43 0.21
N LYS A 40 -3.55 -2.26 1.13
CA LYS A 40 -4.98 -2.48 1.27
C LYS A 40 -5.67 -1.17 1.64
N PRO A 41 -6.98 -1.02 1.36
CA PRO A 41 -7.75 0.13 1.84
C PRO A 41 -7.51 0.36 3.34
N HIS A 42 -7.44 1.63 3.74
CA HIS A 42 -7.24 2.06 5.13
C HIS A 42 -5.91 1.65 5.79
N ASN A 43 -4.96 1.14 5.00
CA ASN A 43 -3.59 0.86 5.43
C ASN A 43 -2.64 1.86 4.74
N TYR A 44 -1.74 2.42 5.53
CA TYR A 44 -0.85 3.51 5.13
C TYR A 44 0.56 3.25 5.66
N GLY A 45 1.50 4.12 5.29
CA GLY A 45 2.90 3.99 5.65
C GLY A 45 3.71 3.22 4.61
N LYS A 46 5.02 3.12 4.84
CA LYS A 46 5.96 2.54 3.88
C LYS A 46 5.87 1.01 3.79
N GLY A 47 5.30 0.35 4.79
CA GLY A 47 5.06 -1.09 4.83
C GLY A 47 3.59 -1.48 4.97
N CYS A 48 2.66 -0.54 4.74
CA CYS A 48 1.22 -0.75 4.93
C CYS A 48 0.82 -1.20 6.35
N GLU A 49 1.59 -0.77 7.35
CA GLU A 49 1.48 -1.16 8.75
C GLU A 49 0.56 -0.24 9.56
N LYS A 50 0.33 0.99 9.09
CA LYS A 50 -0.47 1.99 9.80
C LYS A 50 -1.92 1.88 9.38
N ILE A 51 -2.79 1.52 10.31
CA ILE A 51 -4.22 1.33 10.05
C ILE A 51 -5.01 2.57 10.47
N CYS A 52 -5.78 3.12 9.55
CA CYS A 52 -6.75 4.18 9.83
C CYS A 52 -8.02 3.98 9.00
N ASN A 53 -9.07 3.52 9.67
CA ASN A 53 -10.43 3.50 9.13
C ASN A 53 -11.16 4.74 9.65
N PRO A 54 -11.68 5.62 8.77
CA PRO A 54 -12.52 6.75 9.17
C PRO A 54 -13.67 6.27 10.06
N ARG A 55 -14.02 7.07 11.07
CA ARG A 55 -15.05 6.73 12.04
C ARG A 55 -15.80 7.98 12.45
N ASP A 56 -17.11 7.85 12.59
CA ASP A 56 -18.00 8.92 13.06
C ASP A 56 -19.13 8.28 13.87
N ASP A 57 -18.80 7.83 15.09
CA ASP A 57 -19.69 7.14 16.01
C ASP A 57 -19.32 7.46 17.47
N ILE A 58 -20.00 6.84 18.44
CA ILE A 58 -19.77 7.07 19.88
C ILE A 58 -18.32 6.86 20.35
N PHE A 59 -17.47 6.20 19.56
CA PHE A 59 -16.08 5.90 19.88
C PHE A 59 -15.08 6.83 19.18
N GLY A 60 -15.53 7.75 18.33
CA GLY A 60 -14.65 8.74 17.72
C GLY A 60 -15.20 9.35 16.43
N HIS A 61 -14.74 10.57 16.16
CA HIS A 61 -15.19 11.42 15.06
C HIS A 61 -13.97 11.93 14.28
N TYR A 62 -13.47 11.11 13.35
CA TYR A 62 -12.26 11.41 12.60
C TYR A 62 -12.26 10.86 11.17
N SER A 63 -11.55 11.57 10.31
CA SER A 63 -11.12 11.10 9.00
C SER A 63 -9.65 10.64 9.03
N CYS A 64 -9.17 10.08 7.93
CA CYS A 64 -7.78 9.63 7.82
C CYS A 64 -7.04 10.48 6.80
N SER A 65 -5.90 11.03 7.20
CA SER A 65 -4.98 11.73 6.30
C SER A 65 -4.34 10.77 5.29
N PRO A 66 -3.70 11.29 4.22
CA PRO A 66 -2.93 10.48 3.28
C PRO A 66 -1.79 9.67 3.92
N THR A 67 -1.30 10.07 5.09
CA THR A 67 -0.27 9.36 5.86
C THR A 67 -0.86 8.42 6.93
N GLY A 68 -2.18 8.24 6.94
CA GLY A 68 -2.89 7.39 7.89
C GLY A 68 -3.05 7.96 9.30
N GLU A 69 -2.73 9.23 9.53
CA GLU A 69 -3.04 9.93 10.79
C GLU A 69 -4.53 10.21 10.91
N ARG A 70 -5.06 10.10 12.13
CA ARG A 70 -6.44 10.50 12.43
C ARG A 70 -6.53 12.01 12.41
N VAL A 71 -7.51 12.52 11.70
CA VAL A 71 -7.81 13.96 11.62
C VAL A 71 -9.21 14.16 12.19
N CYS A 72 -9.29 14.81 13.35
CA CYS A 72 -10.56 15.04 14.02
C CYS A 72 -11.51 15.88 13.16
N LEU A 73 -12.79 15.53 13.19
CA LEU A 73 -13.85 16.34 12.61
C LEU A 73 -14.02 17.64 13.42
N SER A 74 -14.63 18.65 12.80
CA SER A 74 -14.82 19.96 13.44
C SER A 74 -15.58 19.82 14.76
N GLY A 75 -15.02 20.38 15.84
CA GLY A 75 -15.59 20.31 17.18
C GLY A 75 -15.09 19.14 18.04
N TRP A 76 -14.31 18.22 17.47
CA TRP A 76 -13.77 17.05 18.17
C TRP A 76 -12.26 17.16 18.41
N LYS A 77 -11.78 16.58 19.52
CA LYS A 77 -10.37 16.58 19.94
C LYS A 77 -10.00 15.33 20.74
N GLY A 78 -8.72 15.23 21.10
CA GLY A 78 -8.13 14.08 21.79
C GLY A 78 -7.65 13.00 20.83
N ASP A 79 -6.91 12.03 21.33
CA ASP A 79 -6.20 11.03 20.50
C ASP A 79 -7.13 10.16 19.63
N TYR A 80 -8.39 10.02 20.04
CA TYR A 80 -9.44 9.29 19.33
C TYR A 80 -10.55 10.20 18.79
N CYS A 81 -10.39 11.52 18.89
CA CYS A 81 -11.39 12.51 18.46
C CYS A 81 -12.77 12.23 19.08
N ALA A 82 -12.81 11.99 20.39
CA ALA A 82 -13.98 11.58 21.15
C ALA A 82 -14.35 12.58 22.27
N THR A 83 -13.70 13.75 22.31
CA THR A 83 -13.91 14.82 23.30
C THR A 83 -14.05 16.18 22.64
#